data_AF-A0A7W7DHC0-F1
#
_entry.id   AF-A0A7W7DHC0-F1
#
_cell.length_a   1.000
_cell.length_b   1.000
_cell.length_c   1.000
_cell.angle_alpha   90.00
_cell.angle_beta   90.00
_cell.angle_gamma   90.00
#
_symmetry.space_group_name_H-M   'P 1'
#
loop_
_entity.id
_entity.type
_entity.pdbx_description
1 polymer ?
#
loop_
_entity_poly.entity_id
_entity_poly.type
_entity_poly.pdbx_seq_one_letter_code
_entity_poly.pdbx_strand_id
1 'polypeptide(L)'
;MDGTVDGFRYGAVTPVAAYLMACLGGALGLRCIVRSLLDAQSWKAGWLALGAAAIGCGIWTMHFIAMIGFHVEETRVRYDAATTVLSLVVAVAVVGVGVFIVGYRGTGGVTLAVAGAFTGLGVAGMHYLGMAAMRLNGEVGYDPVGVALSVLIAVGAATAALWSAVTIRGFLTSLGASLVMGVAVSGMHYTGMAAVSVHVHDSTGGTWAGDSPTSLLLPMLLGPVVFLLLAGVVVMFDPLLVLGERSPAPRPEASAANSADPHRPSWRASASRTRKR
;
A
#
# COMPACT_ATOMS: atom_id res chain seq x y z
N MET A 1 37.78 -7.62 -8.77
CA MET A 1 37.38 -6.64 -9.81
C MET A 1 36.10 -5.95 -9.35
N ASP A 2 35.91 -4.66 -9.66
CA ASP A 2 34.63 -3.98 -9.41
C ASP A 2 33.58 -4.58 -10.36
N GLY A 3 32.75 -5.50 -9.85
CA GLY A 3 31.69 -6.11 -10.64
C GLY A 3 30.72 -5.03 -11.10
N THR A 4 30.63 -4.83 -12.42
CA THR A 4 29.63 -3.95 -13.04
C THR A 4 28.24 -4.44 -12.66
N VAL A 5 27.56 -3.67 -11.80
CA VAL A 5 26.17 -3.92 -11.42
C VAL A 5 25.28 -3.48 -12.57
N ASP A 6 25.03 -4.37 -13.51
CA ASP A 6 24.03 -4.14 -14.55
C ASP A 6 22.63 -4.40 -13.97
N GLY A 7 21.99 -3.32 -13.48
CA GLY A 7 20.64 -3.34 -12.92
C GLY A 7 19.51 -3.60 -13.93
N PHE A 8 19.82 -4.02 -15.17
CA PHE A 8 18.90 -4.04 -16.31
C PHE A 8 19.02 -5.27 -17.21
N ARG A 9 19.20 -6.48 -16.66
CA ARG A 9 19.33 -7.70 -17.49
C ARG A 9 18.14 -7.97 -18.43
N TYR A 10 16.93 -7.47 -18.08
CA TYR A 10 15.72 -7.50 -18.91
C TYR A 10 15.28 -6.10 -19.38
N GLY A 11 16.16 -5.10 -19.33
CA GLY A 11 15.83 -3.69 -19.58
C GLY A 11 14.89 -3.10 -18.53
N ALA A 12 14.10 -2.10 -18.90
CA ALA A 12 13.14 -1.44 -18.01
C ALA A 12 11.97 -2.34 -17.56
N VAL A 13 11.85 -3.56 -18.08
CA VAL A 13 10.71 -4.46 -17.83
C VAL A 13 10.59 -4.86 -16.37
N THR A 14 11.70 -5.20 -15.70
CA THR A 14 11.69 -5.60 -14.28
C THR A 14 11.34 -4.42 -13.36
N PRO A 15 11.94 -3.22 -13.47
CA PRO A 15 11.49 -2.03 -12.74
C PRO A 15 10.02 -1.68 -12.97
N VAL A 16 9.55 -1.75 -14.22
CA VAL A 16 8.17 -1.43 -14.57
C VAL A 16 7.22 -2.46 -13.97
N ALA A 17 7.51 -3.75 -14.09
CA ALA A 17 6.70 -4.81 -13.47
C ALA A 17 6.65 -4.67 -11.95
N ALA A 18 7.80 -4.41 -11.31
CA ALA A 18 7.89 -4.17 -9.88
C ALA A 18 7.01 -2.98 -9.46
N TYR A 19 7.14 -1.84 -10.16
CA TYR A 19 6.33 -0.65 -9.94
C TYR A 19 4.83 -0.93 -10.08
N LEU A 20 4.42 -1.63 -11.14
CA LEU A 20 3.02 -1.99 -11.37
C LEU A 20 2.47 -2.87 -10.24
N MET A 21 3.26 -3.81 -9.72
CA MET A 21 2.85 -4.65 -8.59
C MET A 21 2.69 -3.85 -7.29
N ALA A 22 3.57 -2.87 -7.04
CA ALA A 22 3.40 -1.95 -5.91
C ALA A 22 2.13 -1.09 -6.07
N CYS A 23 1.88 -0.56 -7.27
CA CYS A 23 0.65 0.18 -7.56
C CYS A 23 -0.60 -0.67 -7.38
N LEU A 24 -0.58 -1.93 -7.85
CA LEU A 24 -1.68 -2.87 -7.68
C LEU A 24 -1.96 -3.14 -6.20
N GLY A 25 -0.94 -3.49 -5.41
CA GLY A 25 -1.09 -3.71 -3.98
C GLY A 25 -1.60 -2.47 -3.23
N GLY A 26 -1.08 -1.28 -3.59
CA GLY A 26 -1.54 0.00 -3.04
C GLY A 26 -3.00 0.32 -3.39
N ALA A 27 -3.40 0.14 -4.65
CA ALA A 27 -4.75 0.41 -5.12
C ALA A 27 -5.78 -0.52 -4.45
N LEU A 28 -5.48 -1.81 -4.38
CA LEU A 28 -6.34 -2.81 -3.74
C LEU A 28 -6.42 -2.59 -2.23
N GLY A 29 -5.26 -2.33 -1.61
CA GLY A 29 -5.15 -1.97 -0.20
C GLY A 29 -6.03 -0.79 0.18
N LEU A 30 -5.84 0.32 -0.53
CA LEU A 30 -6.57 1.56 -0.33
C LEU A 30 -8.09 1.35 -0.45
N ARG A 31 -8.53 0.58 -1.45
CA ARG A 31 -9.97 0.27 -1.63
C ARG A 31 -10.56 -0.57 -0.52
N CYS A 32 -9.86 -1.62 -0.10
CA CYS A 32 -10.29 -2.46 1.01
C CYS A 32 -10.41 -1.64 2.30
N ILE A 33 -9.43 -0.77 2.57
CA ILE A 33 -9.44 0.09 3.76
C ILE A 33 -10.59 1.11 3.68
N VAL A 34 -10.74 1.83 2.55
CA VAL A 34 -11.83 2.81 2.37
C VAL A 34 -13.20 2.14 2.51
N ARG A 35 -13.38 0.94 1.96
CA ARG A 35 -14.61 0.16 2.12
C ARG A 35 -14.92 -0.12 3.59
N SER A 36 -13.92 -0.56 4.36
CA SER A 36 -14.07 -0.85 5.80
C SER A 36 -14.51 0.37 6.63
N LEU A 37 -14.27 1.58 6.12
CA LEU A 37 -14.60 2.83 6.76
C LEU A 37 -15.97 3.39 6.34
N LEU A 38 -16.45 3.04 5.15
CA LEU A 38 -17.71 3.54 4.60
C LEU A 38 -18.93 2.67 4.93
N ASP A 39 -18.75 1.35 5.04
CA ASP A 39 -19.85 0.41 5.22
C ASP A 39 -19.92 -0.12 6.65
N ALA A 40 -20.81 0.47 7.46
CA ALA A 40 -20.99 0.16 8.87
C ALA A 40 -21.54 -1.26 9.15
N GLN A 41 -22.10 -1.93 8.14
CA GLN A 41 -22.60 -3.31 8.25
C GLN A 41 -21.57 -4.35 7.80
N SER A 42 -20.43 -3.92 7.26
CA SER A 42 -19.38 -4.82 6.76
C SER A 42 -18.43 -5.28 7.88
N TRP A 43 -17.79 -6.44 7.68
CA TRP A 43 -16.75 -6.93 8.60
C TRP A 43 -15.49 -6.06 8.51
N LYS A 44 -15.47 -4.97 9.29
CA LYS A 44 -14.39 -3.97 9.29
C LYS A 44 -13.00 -4.59 9.42
N ALA A 45 -12.81 -5.51 10.37
CA ALA A 45 -11.52 -6.16 10.58
C ALA A 45 -11.09 -7.03 9.39
N GLY A 46 -12.03 -7.74 8.74
CA GLY A 46 -11.73 -8.55 7.55
C GLY A 46 -11.25 -7.71 6.37
N TRP A 47 -11.88 -6.56 6.13
CA TRP A 47 -11.47 -5.64 5.06
C TRP A 47 -10.15 -4.94 5.35
N LEU A 48 -9.89 -4.55 6.59
CA LEU A 48 -8.58 -4.02 7.00
C LEU A 48 -7.48 -5.06 6.85
N ALA A 49 -7.74 -6.32 7.22
CA ALA A 49 -6.81 -7.43 7.05
C ALA A 49 -6.53 -7.71 5.56
N LEU A 50 -7.57 -7.74 4.72
CA LEU A 50 -7.42 -7.93 3.28
C LEU A 50 -6.63 -6.77 2.64
N GLY A 51 -6.89 -5.53 3.06
CA GLY A 51 -6.16 -4.36 2.58
C GLY A 51 -4.69 -4.38 2.98
N ALA A 52 -4.41 -4.73 4.24
CA ALA A 52 -3.04 -4.88 4.72
C ALA A 52 -2.28 -6.00 4.01
N ALA A 53 -2.92 -7.15 3.79
CA ALA A 53 -2.36 -8.24 3.03
C ALA A 53 -2.06 -7.84 1.57
N ALA A 54 -2.96 -7.09 0.91
CA ALA A 54 -2.74 -6.60 -0.44
C ALA A 54 -1.54 -5.63 -0.52
N ILE A 55 -1.45 -4.68 0.41
CA ILE A 55 -0.31 -3.74 0.45
C ILE A 55 0.99 -4.49 0.75
N GLY A 56 1.01 -5.35 1.76
CA GLY A 56 2.18 -6.14 2.15
C GLY A 56 2.67 -7.06 1.03
N CYS A 57 1.76 -7.82 0.41
CA CYS A 57 2.06 -8.65 -0.76
C CYS A 57 2.56 -7.81 -1.94
N GLY A 58 1.98 -6.64 -2.21
CA GLY A 58 2.42 -5.75 -3.28
C GLY A 58 3.84 -5.21 -3.07
N ILE A 59 4.14 -4.72 -1.86
CA ILE A 59 5.49 -4.23 -1.50
C ILE A 59 6.51 -5.37 -1.59
N TRP A 60 6.20 -6.54 -1.02
CA TRP A 60 7.09 -7.70 -1.06
C TRP A 60 7.33 -8.19 -2.50
N THR A 61 6.27 -8.27 -3.31
CA THR A 61 6.36 -8.71 -4.70
C THR A 61 7.17 -7.72 -5.53
N MET A 62 6.94 -6.42 -5.34
CA MET A 62 7.75 -5.36 -5.97
C MET A 62 9.23 -5.55 -5.63
N HIS A 63 9.55 -5.69 -4.34
CA HIS A 63 10.92 -5.85 -3.88
C HIS A 63 11.61 -7.02 -4.56
N PHE A 64 11.01 -8.22 -4.54
CA PHE A 64 11.63 -9.41 -5.13
C PHE A 64 11.68 -9.39 -6.66
N ILE A 65 10.69 -8.80 -7.36
CA ILE A 65 10.75 -8.61 -8.81
C ILE A 65 11.91 -7.65 -9.18
N ALA A 66 12.07 -6.57 -8.41
CA ALA A 66 13.17 -5.64 -8.62
C ALA A 66 14.53 -6.29 -8.33
N MET A 67 14.63 -7.10 -7.28
CA MET A 67 15.83 -7.89 -6.95
C MET A 67 16.20 -8.93 -8.02
N ILE A 68 15.23 -9.58 -8.67
CA ILE A 68 15.51 -10.45 -9.83
C ILE A 68 16.11 -9.66 -11.00
N GLY A 69 15.71 -8.39 -11.14
CA GLY A 69 16.25 -7.48 -12.15
C GLY A 69 17.71 -7.11 -11.91
N PHE A 70 18.17 -7.12 -10.65
CA PHE A 70 19.56 -6.93 -10.28
C PHE A 70 20.36 -8.20 -10.53
N HIS A 71 21.27 -8.14 -11.51
CA HIS A 71 22.20 -9.23 -11.80
C HIS A 71 23.63 -8.79 -11.45
N VAL A 72 24.35 -9.61 -10.69
CA VAL A 72 25.80 -9.48 -10.55
C VAL A 72 26.39 -10.49 -11.52
N GLU A 73 27.03 -10.00 -12.59
CA GLU A 73 27.49 -10.81 -13.74
C GLU A 73 28.42 -11.98 -13.35
N GLU A 74 29.03 -11.94 -12.17
CA GLU A 74 30.07 -12.87 -11.74
C GLU A 74 29.64 -13.92 -10.69
N THR A 75 28.41 -13.84 -10.14
CA THR A 75 27.99 -14.79 -9.07
C THR A 75 26.52 -15.24 -9.16
N ARG A 76 26.29 -16.52 -8.85
CA ARG A 76 24.94 -17.10 -8.71
C ARG A 76 24.35 -16.73 -7.35
N VAL A 77 23.41 -15.80 -7.31
CA VAL A 77 22.68 -15.41 -6.09
C VAL A 77 21.67 -16.49 -5.72
N ARG A 78 21.86 -17.17 -4.57
CA ARG A 78 20.86 -18.10 -4.01
C ARG A 78 19.97 -17.38 -3.00
N TYR A 79 18.73 -17.82 -2.85
CA TYR A 79 17.80 -17.25 -1.88
C TYR A 79 17.43 -18.29 -0.82
N ASP A 80 17.48 -17.91 0.44
CA ASP A 80 17.00 -18.73 1.55
C ASP A 80 15.47 -18.62 1.70
N ALA A 81 14.75 -19.69 1.36
CA ALA A 81 13.29 -19.71 1.34
C ALA A 81 12.68 -19.32 2.70
N ALA A 82 13.27 -19.74 3.82
CA ALA A 82 12.76 -19.42 5.15
C ALA A 82 12.82 -17.91 5.42
N THR A 83 13.96 -17.28 5.14
CA THR A 83 14.13 -15.83 5.31
C THR A 83 13.26 -15.03 4.33
N THR A 84 13.07 -15.52 3.11
CA THR A 84 12.17 -14.90 2.12
C THR A 84 10.69 -14.99 2.53
N VAL A 85 10.25 -16.09 3.15
CA VAL A 85 8.88 -16.21 3.68
C VAL A 85 8.73 -15.32 4.91
N LEU A 86 9.75 -15.28 5.77
CA LEU A 86 9.76 -14.42 6.94
C LEU A 86 9.62 -12.95 6.56
N SER A 87 10.30 -12.50 5.50
CA SER A 87 10.17 -11.12 5.02
C SER A 87 8.75 -10.81 4.53
N LEU A 88 8.07 -11.75 3.87
CA LEU A 88 6.66 -11.60 3.49
C LEU A 88 5.76 -11.46 4.73
N VAL A 89 5.95 -12.33 5.73
CA VAL A 89 5.18 -12.30 6.99
C VAL A 89 5.39 -10.98 7.71
N VAL A 90 6.64 -10.51 7.79
CA VAL A 90 6.97 -9.21 8.38
C VAL A 90 6.28 -8.07 7.63
N ALA A 91 6.33 -8.04 6.30
CA ALA A 91 5.65 -7.02 5.50
C ALA A 91 4.14 -6.96 5.78
N VAL A 92 3.45 -8.11 5.75
CA VAL A 92 2.01 -8.16 6.00
C VAL A 92 1.69 -7.77 7.44
N ALA A 93 2.47 -8.23 8.42
CA ALA A 93 2.26 -7.93 9.83
C ALA A 93 2.44 -6.44 10.15
N VAL A 94 3.55 -5.83 9.69
CA VAL A 94 3.87 -4.42 10.01
C VAL A 94 2.92 -3.45 9.33
N VAL A 95 2.55 -3.73 8.08
CA VAL A 95 1.50 -2.98 7.37
C VAL A 95 0.15 -3.18 8.03
N GLY A 96 -0.18 -4.41 8.44
CA GLY A 96 -1.38 -4.73 9.19
C GLY A 96 -1.52 -3.89 10.45
N VAL A 97 -0.49 -3.87 11.30
CA VAL A 97 -0.50 -3.06 12.52
C VAL A 97 -0.74 -1.58 12.20
N GLY A 98 -0.05 -1.01 11.22
CA GLY A 98 -0.25 0.38 10.81
C GLY A 98 -1.67 0.69 10.35
N VAL A 99 -2.20 -0.15 9.46
CA VAL A 99 -3.55 -0.02 8.90
C VAL A 99 -4.61 -0.18 9.99
N PHE A 100 -4.46 -1.13 10.92
CA PHE A 100 -5.39 -1.30 12.04
C PHE A 100 -5.33 -0.14 13.02
N ILE A 101 -4.14 0.36 13.37
CA ILE A 101 -4.00 1.52 14.25
C ILE A 101 -4.77 2.71 13.67
N VAL A 102 -4.54 3.03 12.40
CA VAL A 102 -5.17 4.18 11.73
C VAL A 102 -6.66 3.92 11.46
N GLY A 103 -7.05 2.70 11.11
CA GLY A 103 -8.44 2.31 10.86
C GLY A 103 -9.34 2.35 12.10
N TYR A 104 -8.78 2.15 13.30
CA TYR A 104 -9.54 2.20 14.57
C TYR A 104 -9.37 3.51 15.34
N ARG A 105 -8.16 4.10 15.36
CA ARG A 105 -7.86 5.35 16.11
C ARG A 105 -7.96 6.62 15.26
N GLY A 106 -8.16 6.50 13.96
CA GLY A 106 -8.25 7.64 13.04
C GLY A 106 -6.90 8.29 12.75
N THR A 107 -6.95 9.54 12.28
CA THR A 107 -5.84 10.23 11.61
C THR A 107 -5.19 11.33 12.44
N GLY A 108 -5.36 11.30 13.76
CA GLY A 108 -4.69 12.26 14.65
C GLY A 108 -3.19 12.29 14.40
N GLY A 109 -2.57 13.47 14.37
CA GLY A 109 -1.17 13.63 13.94
C GLY A 109 -0.19 12.71 14.66
N VAL A 110 -0.38 12.48 15.96
CA VAL A 110 0.43 11.53 16.76
C VAL A 110 0.21 10.08 16.33
N THR A 111 -1.05 9.66 16.13
CA THR A 111 -1.39 8.31 15.67
C THR A 111 -0.75 8.03 14.31
N LEU A 112 -0.85 8.99 13.39
CA LEU A 112 -0.30 8.85 12.05
C LEU A 112 1.23 8.82 12.06
N ALA A 113 1.87 9.66 12.89
CA ALA A 113 3.33 9.66 13.05
C ALA A 113 3.83 8.32 13.62
N VAL A 114 3.19 7.80 14.67
CA VAL A 114 3.58 6.52 15.30
C VAL A 114 3.32 5.34 14.35
N ALA A 115 2.14 5.28 13.74
CA ALA A 115 1.79 4.21 12.81
C ALA A 115 2.67 4.26 11.55
N GLY A 116 2.96 5.45 11.03
CA GLY A 116 3.83 5.68 9.88
C GLY A 116 5.28 5.31 10.17
N ALA A 117 5.82 5.71 11.33
CA ALA A 117 7.16 5.31 11.76
C ALA A 117 7.27 3.80 11.93
N PHE A 118 6.32 3.17 12.64
CA PHE A 118 6.31 1.72 12.83
C PHE A 118 6.22 0.96 11.51
N THR A 119 5.28 1.35 10.64
CA THR A 119 5.07 0.69 9.34
C THR A 119 6.27 0.90 8.42
N GLY A 120 6.83 2.12 8.37
CA GLY A 120 7.99 2.44 7.55
C GLY A 120 9.25 1.72 7.99
N LEU A 121 9.53 1.68 9.30
CA LEU A 121 10.64 0.89 9.86
C LEU A 121 10.45 -0.61 9.58
N GLY A 122 9.22 -1.12 9.69
CA GLY A 122 8.90 -2.50 9.34
C GLY A 122 9.11 -2.82 7.86
N VAL A 123 8.71 -1.90 6.96
CA VAL A 123 8.89 -2.06 5.50
C VAL A 123 10.37 -1.95 5.12
N ALA A 124 11.13 -1.04 5.74
CA ALA A 124 12.59 -1.01 5.59
C ALA A 124 13.23 -2.29 6.13
N GLY A 125 12.78 -2.78 7.29
CA GLY A 125 13.21 -4.05 7.85
C GLY A 125 12.94 -5.23 6.93
N MET A 126 11.77 -5.28 6.29
CA MET A 126 11.45 -6.28 5.26
C MET A 126 12.40 -6.18 4.07
N HIS A 127 12.70 -4.97 3.60
CA HIS A 127 13.64 -4.75 2.50
C HIS A 127 15.04 -5.31 2.84
N TYR A 128 15.61 -4.94 3.98
CA TYR A 128 16.93 -5.45 4.37
C TYR A 128 16.94 -6.93 4.76
N LEU A 129 15.82 -7.45 5.29
CA LEU A 129 15.67 -8.89 5.53
C LEU A 129 15.59 -9.67 4.21
N GLY A 130 14.92 -9.11 3.20
CA GLY A 130 14.90 -9.64 1.84
C GLY A 130 16.30 -9.64 1.21
N MET A 131 17.07 -8.57 1.43
CA MET A 131 18.49 -8.51 1.04
C MET A 131 19.34 -9.56 1.77
N ALA A 132 19.14 -9.74 3.08
CA ALA A 132 19.84 -10.75 3.87
C ALA A 132 19.48 -12.20 3.48
N ALA A 133 18.33 -12.41 2.83
CA ALA A 133 17.97 -13.72 2.26
C ALA A 133 18.85 -14.10 1.07
N MET A 134 19.53 -13.12 0.44
CA MET A 134 20.47 -13.38 -0.64
C MET A 134 21.78 -13.95 -0.11
N ARG A 135 22.20 -15.05 -0.72
CA ARG A 135 23.51 -15.65 -0.54
C ARG A 135 24.28 -15.50 -1.84
N LEU A 136 25.34 -14.69 -1.80
CA LEU A 136 26.26 -14.44 -2.90
C LEU A 136 27.70 -14.68 -2.44
N ASN A 137 28.60 -15.04 -3.36
CA ASN A 137 30.02 -15.28 -3.07
C ASN A 137 30.78 -13.95 -3.03
N GLY A 138 30.52 -13.15 -1.99
CA GLY A 138 31.10 -11.83 -1.81
C GLY A 138 30.60 -11.17 -0.53
N GLU A 139 31.22 -10.07 -0.14
CA GLU A 139 30.76 -9.26 0.99
C GLU A 139 29.87 -8.13 0.48
N VAL A 140 28.70 -7.99 1.11
CA VAL A 140 27.76 -6.89 0.85
C VAL A 140 28.06 -5.78 1.85
N GLY A 141 28.66 -4.71 1.38
CA GLY A 141 28.84 -3.47 2.12
C GLY A 141 27.58 -2.61 2.07
N TYR A 142 27.31 -1.91 3.17
CA TYR A 142 26.21 -0.95 3.26
C TYR A 142 26.78 0.42 3.62
N ASP A 143 26.46 1.44 2.82
CA ASP A 143 26.68 2.83 3.22
C ASP A 143 25.61 3.25 4.24
N PRO A 144 25.99 3.61 5.49
CA PRO A 144 25.03 4.00 6.52
C PRO A 144 24.16 5.19 6.12
N VAL A 145 24.70 6.11 5.29
CA VAL A 145 23.96 7.30 4.85
C VAL A 145 22.86 6.92 3.86
N GLY A 146 23.18 6.14 2.83
CA GLY A 146 22.19 5.62 1.89
C GLY A 146 21.12 4.75 2.57
N VAL A 147 21.52 3.91 3.54
CA VAL A 147 20.57 3.11 4.34
C VAL A 147 19.62 3.99 5.14
N ALA A 148 20.16 5.01 5.84
CA ALA A 148 19.34 5.95 6.61
C ALA A 148 18.38 6.72 5.70
N LEU A 149 18.81 7.14 4.51
CA LEU A 149 17.97 7.82 3.54
C LEU A 149 16.82 6.92 3.05
N SER A 150 17.11 5.65 2.72
CA SER A 150 16.08 4.67 2.36
C SER A 150 15.06 4.48 3.49
N VAL A 151 15.51 4.38 4.75
CA VAL A 151 14.61 4.29 5.92
C VAL A 151 13.73 5.53 6.07
N LEU A 152 14.28 6.73 5.87
CA LEU A 152 13.51 7.98 5.92
C LEU A 152 12.44 8.02 4.83
N ILE A 153 12.79 7.60 3.61
CA ILE A 153 11.81 7.47 2.50
C ILE A 153 10.75 6.44 2.87
N ALA A 154 11.11 5.30 3.47
CA ALA A 154 10.15 4.28 3.90
C ALA A 154 9.13 4.83 4.91
N VAL A 155 9.60 5.57 5.93
CA VAL A 155 8.73 6.21 6.93
C VAL A 155 7.83 7.26 6.31
N GLY A 156 8.37 8.13 5.44
CA GLY A 156 7.58 9.12 4.71
C GLY A 156 6.50 8.48 3.82
N ALA A 157 6.89 7.46 3.05
CA ALA A 157 6.00 6.71 2.16
C ALA A 157 4.89 5.98 2.93
N ALA A 158 5.24 5.31 4.03
CA ALA A 158 4.26 4.62 4.88
C ALA A 158 3.28 5.59 5.55
N THR A 159 3.78 6.74 6.02
CA THR A 159 2.94 7.80 6.59
C THR A 159 1.98 8.36 5.54
N ALA A 160 2.46 8.67 4.34
CA ALA A 160 1.64 9.17 3.24
C ALA A 160 0.61 8.14 2.76
N ALA A 161 0.97 6.85 2.74
CA ALA A 161 0.08 5.75 2.42
C ALA A 161 -1.05 5.60 3.45
N LEU A 162 -0.69 5.59 4.74
CA LEU A 162 -1.66 5.51 5.83
C LEU A 162 -2.58 6.72 5.89
N TRP A 163 -2.08 7.92 5.58
CA TRP A 163 -2.89 9.12 5.46
C TRP A 163 -3.82 9.07 4.25
N SER A 164 -3.32 8.58 3.12
CA SER A 164 -4.11 8.38 1.91
C SER A 164 -5.24 7.36 2.12
N ALA A 165 -4.99 6.30 2.91
CA ALA A 165 -5.93 5.23 3.28
C ALA A 165 -7.26 5.71 3.90
N VAL A 166 -7.24 6.88 4.49
CA VAL A 166 -8.30 7.43 5.37
C VAL A 166 -8.83 8.77 4.85
N THR A 167 -8.02 9.54 4.13
CA THR A 167 -8.42 10.83 3.57
C THR A 167 -9.01 10.71 2.17
N ILE A 168 -8.50 9.78 1.36
CA ILE A 168 -8.87 9.71 -0.05
C ILE A 168 -10.20 8.98 -0.22
N ARG A 169 -11.13 9.64 -0.92
CA ARG A 169 -12.42 9.08 -1.32
C ARG A 169 -12.54 9.15 -2.84
N GLY A 170 -12.99 8.06 -3.45
CA GLY A 170 -13.24 7.97 -4.89
C GLY A 170 -12.22 7.15 -5.68
N PHE A 171 -12.64 6.71 -6.86
CA PHE A 171 -11.87 5.80 -7.72
C PHE A 171 -10.60 6.45 -8.29
N LEU A 172 -10.73 7.64 -8.88
CA LEU A 172 -9.62 8.29 -9.59
C LEU A 172 -8.53 8.80 -8.63
N THR A 173 -8.94 9.34 -7.48
CA THR A 173 -8.03 9.81 -6.43
C THR A 173 -7.30 8.64 -5.76
N SER A 174 -7.99 7.51 -5.55
CA SER A 174 -7.37 6.27 -5.08
C SER A 174 -6.35 5.72 -6.09
N LEU A 175 -6.67 5.77 -7.38
CA LEU A 175 -5.73 5.38 -8.43
C LEU A 175 -4.49 6.29 -8.43
N GLY A 176 -4.67 7.61 -8.41
CA GLY A 176 -3.56 8.58 -8.32
C GLY A 176 -2.67 8.34 -7.10
N ALA A 177 -3.26 8.10 -5.93
CA ALA A 177 -2.51 7.79 -4.72
C ALA A 177 -1.71 6.48 -4.82
N SER A 178 -2.29 5.45 -5.44
CA SER A 178 -1.59 4.18 -5.64
C SER A 178 -0.36 4.29 -6.56
N LEU A 179 -0.41 5.18 -7.55
CA LEU A 179 0.73 5.49 -8.42
C LEU A 179 1.84 6.19 -7.62
N VAL A 180 1.49 7.21 -6.83
CA VAL A 180 2.44 7.92 -5.96
C VAL A 180 3.05 6.98 -4.92
N MET A 181 2.24 6.11 -4.32
CA MET A 181 2.73 5.06 -3.41
C MET A 181 3.70 4.12 -4.12
N GLY A 182 3.38 3.68 -5.34
CA GLY A 182 4.28 2.85 -6.15
C GLY A 182 5.63 3.52 -6.38
N VAL A 183 5.64 4.83 -6.69
CA VAL A 183 6.89 5.60 -6.88
C VAL A 183 7.66 5.67 -5.58
N ALA A 184 6.99 5.95 -4.47
CA ALA A 184 7.64 6.08 -3.17
C ALA A 184 8.28 4.77 -2.68
N VAL A 185 7.56 3.64 -2.81
CA VAL A 185 8.09 2.33 -2.40
C VAL A 185 9.21 1.88 -3.35
N SER A 186 9.06 2.09 -4.67
CA SER A 186 10.12 1.79 -5.63
C SER A 186 11.35 2.68 -5.37
N GLY A 187 11.15 3.96 -5.06
CA GLY A 187 12.21 4.90 -4.69
C GLY A 187 12.99 4.43 -3.47
N MET A 188 12.30 4.05 -2.40
CA MET A 188 12.94 3.47 -1.21
C MET A 188 13.83 2.27 -1.56
N HIS A 189 13.31 1.37 -2.40
CA HIS A 189 14.01 0.17 -2.82
C HIS A 189 15.28 0.51 -3.62
N TYR A 190 15.19 1.37 -4.63
CA TYR A 190 16.34 1.75 -5.43
C TYR A 190 17.36 2.60 -4.66
N THR A 191 16.91 3.45 -3.72
CA THR A 191 17.82 4.14 -2.79
C THR A 191 18.55 3.16 -1.88
N GLY A 192 17.85 2.14 -1.37
CA GLY A 192 18.46 1.07 -0.58
C GLY A 192 19.49 0.29 -1.39
N MET A 193 19.18 -0.03 -2.64
CA MET A 193 20.11 -0.71 -3.55
C MET A 193 21.31 0.17 -3.94
N ALA A 194 21.13 1.47 -4.12
CA ALA A 194 22.23 2.40 -4.39
C ALA A 194 23.20 2.54 -3.20
N ALA A 195 22.74 2.22 -1.98
CA ALA A 195 23.56 2.20 -0.78
C ALA A 195 24.39 0.92 -0.62
N VAL A 196 24.20 -0.07 -1.50
CA VAL A 196 24.84 -1.38 -1.42
C VAL A 196 26.06 -1.42 -2.33
N SER A 197 27.20 -1.79 -1.77
CA SER A 197 28.41 -2.14 -2.52
C SER A 197 28.67 -3.65 -2.42
N VAL A 198 29.01 -4.29 -3.53
CA VAL A 198 29.30 -5.74 -3.55
C VAL A 198 30.76 -5.93 -3.86
N HIS A 199 31.52 -6.45 -2.90
CA HIS A 199 32.92 -6.85 -3.11
C HIS A 199 32.96 -8.36 -3.37
N VAL A 200 33.20 -8.75 -4.62
CA VAL A 200 33.33 -10.15 -5.02
C VAL A 200 34.75 -10.62 -4.70
N HIS A 201 34.89 -11.73 -3.98
CA HIS A 201 36.21 -12.34 -3.77
C HIS A 201 36.62 -13.08 -5.05
N ASP A 202 37.76 -12.72 -5.64
CA ASP A 202 38.38 -13.49 -6.73
C ASP A 202 38.69 -14.90 -6.20
N SER A 203 37.94 -15.91 -6.63
CA SER A 203 38.21 -17.31 -6.27
C SER A 203 38.11 -18.20 -7.50
N THR A 204 39.30 -18.57 -7.95
CA THR A 204 39.67 -19.60 -8.89
C THR A 204 38.88 -20.89 -8.66
N GLY A 205 38.18 -21.39 -9.69
CA GLY A 205 38.04 -22.85 -9.90
C GLY A 205 37.02 -23.66 -9.10
N GLY A 206 35.82 -23.15 -8.81
CA GLY A 206 34.73 -23.95 -8.23
C GLY A 206 33.51 -24.11 -9.16
N THR A 207 33.43 -25.21 -9.93
CA THR A 207 32.23 -25.57 -10.69
C THR A 207 31.12 -26.03 -9.76
N TRP A 208 30.28 -25.11 -9.29
CA TRP A 208 29.06 -25.46 -8.58
C TRP A 208 27.95 -25.81 -9.57
N ALA A 209 27.78 -27.10 -9.84
CA ALA A 209 26.57 -27.67 -10.40
C ALA A 209 25.49 -27.69 -9.31
N GLY A 210 24.46 -26.85 -9.46
CA GLY A 210 23.34 -26.76 -8.54
C GLY A 210 22.27 -25.87 -9.15
N ASP A 211 21.01 -26.31 -9.06
CA ASP A 211 19.85 -25.78 -9.77
C ASP A 211 19.77 -24.24 -9.84
N SER A 212 19.28 -23.75 -10.98
CA SER A 212 19.07 -22.33 -11.30
C SER A 212 18.45 -21.60 -10.10
N PRO A 213 19.06 -20.52 -9.57
CA PRO A 213 18.54 -19.83 -8.39
C PRO A 213 17.16 -19.18 -8.57
N THR A 214 16.76 -18.96 -9.82
CA THR A 214 15.41 -18.52 -10.23
C THR A 214 14.34 -19.59 -9.99
N SER A 215 14.71 -20.87 -9.87
CA SER A 215 13.79 -22.00 -9.76
C SER A 215 12.96 -22.01 -8.48
N LEU A 216 13.47 -21.47 -7.36
CA LEU A 216 12.75 -21.41 -6.08
C LEU A 216 11.98 -20.10 -5.90
N LEU A 217 12.49 -18.99 -6.44
CA LEU A 217 11.92 -17.68 -6.20
C LEU A 217 10.69 -17.40 -7.10
N LEU A 218 10.70 -17.90 -8.35
CA LEU A 218 9.56 -17.79 -9.27
C LEU A 218 8.28 -18.47 -8.73
N PRO A 219 8.32 -19.74 -8.26
CA PRO A 219 7.16 -20.37 -7.65
C PRO A 219 6.68 -19.65 -6.39
N MET A 220 7.60 -19.03 -5.65
CA MET A 220 7.27 -18.34 -4.41
C MET A 220 6.57 -16.99 -4.65
N LEU A 221 6.90 -16.31 -5.76
CA LEU A 221 6.19 -15.12 -6.24
C LEU A 221 4.77 -15.43 -6.71
N LEU A 222 4.51 -16.65 -7.18
CA LEU A 222 3.20 -17.04 -7.72
C LEU A 222 2.08 -16.83 -6.70
N GLY A 223 2.30 -17.19 -5.43
CA GLY A 223 1.28 -17.07 -4.37
C GLY A 223 0.79 -15.62 -4.19
N PRO A 224 1.68 -14.67 -3.84
CA PRO A 224 1.31 -13.26 -3.70
C PRO A 224 0.75 -12.63 -4.98
N VAL A 225 1.27 -12.98 -6.16
CA VAL A 225 0.75 -12.49 -7.44
C VAL A 225 -0.68 -12.97 -7.68
N VAL A 226 -0.93 -14.27 -7.54
CA VAL A 226 -2.27 -14.85 -7.69
C VAL A 226 -3.23 -14.24 -6.66
N PHE A 227 -2.79 -14.08 -5.41
CA PHE A 227 -3.57 -13.42 -4.37
C PHE A 227 -3.96 -11.99 -4.77
N LEU A 228 -3.03 -11.19 -5.28
CA LEU A 228 -3.30 -9.82 -5.71
C LEU A 228 -4.26 -9.77 -6.91
N LEU A 229 -4.12 -10.68 -7.86
CA LEU A 229 -5.03 -10.77 -9.00
C LEU A 229 -6.44 -11.16 -8.56
N LEU A 230 -6.58 -12.17 -7.70
CA LEU A 230 -7.87 -12.58 -7.15
C LEU A 230 -8.51 -11.48 -6.31
N ALA A 231 -7.74 -10.83 -5.43
CA ALA A 231 -8.22 -9.68 -4.67
C ALA A 231 -8.66 -8.54 -5.60
N GLY A 232 -7.93 -8.32 -6.71
CA GLY A 232 -8.29 -7.35 -7.73
C GLY A 232 -9.60 -7.65 -8.44
N VAL A 233 -9.82 -8.91 -8.80
CA VAL A 233 -11.11 -9.37 -9.35
C VAL A 233 -12.23 -9.12 -8.34
N VAL A 234 -12.09 -9.57 -7.09
CA VAL A 234 -13.11 -9.38 -6.04
C VAL A 234 -13.43 -7.90 -5.83
N VAL A 235 -12.42 -7.04 -5.75
CA VAL A 235 -12.59 -5.59 -5.54
C VAL A 235 -13.19 -4.89 -6.76
N MET A 236 -12.89 -5.35 -7.98
CA MET A 236 -13.41 -4.77 -9.23
C MET A 236 -14.87 -5.15 -9.49
N PHE A 237 -15.27 -6.37 -9.13
CA PHE A 237 -16.64 -6.86 -9.25
C PHE A 237 -17.53 -6.47 -8.06
N ASP A 238 -17.05 -5.63 -7.14
CA ASP A 238 -17.86 -5.14 -6.03
C ASP A 238 -18.64 -3.87 -6.45
N PRO A 239 -19.96 -3.98 -6.76
CA PRO A 239 -20.75 -2.87 -7.29
C PRO A 239 -20.90 -1.69 -6.31
N LEU A 240 -20.68 -1.89 -5.00
CA LEU A 240 -20.74 -0.80 -4.01
C LEU A 240 -19.54 0.15 -4.10
N LEU A 241 -18.43 -0.27 -4.73
CA LEU A 241 -17.23 0.56 -4.93
C LEU A 241 -17.25 1.33 -6.27
N VAL A 242 -18.04 0.89 -7.25
CA VAL A 242 -18.23 1.56 -8.55
C VAL A 242 -19.33 2.62 -8.48
N LEU A 243 -20.39 2.39 -7.70
CA LEU A 243 -21.54 3.29 -7.55
C LEU A 243 -21.38 4.31 -6.39
N GLY A 244 -20.14 4.75 -6.11
CA GLY A 244 -19.85 5.77 -5.10
C GLY A 244 -20.55 7.12 -5.30
N GLU A 245 -21.29 7.30 -6.39
CA GLU A 245 -22.34 8.31 -6.52
C GLU A 245 -23.70 7.75 -6.09
N ARG A 246 -23.89 7.48 -4.79
CA ARG A 246 -25.26 7.56 -4.28
C ARG A 246 -25.59 9.05 -4.16
N SER A 247 -26.40 9.54 -5.09
CA SER A 247 -27.15 10.79 -4.91
C SER A 247 -27.75 10.79 -3.48
N PRO A 248 -27.72 11.92 -2.77
CA PRO A 248 -28.35 12.01 -1.45
C PRO A 248 -29.77 11.46 -1.58
N ALA A 249 -30.11 10.46 -0.76
CA ALA A 249 -31.46 9.95 -0.70
C ALA A 249 -32.41 11.17 -0.58
N PRO A 250 -33.48 11.26 -1.39
CA PRO A 250 -34.44 12.35 -1.22
C PRO A 250 -34.86 12.33 0.24
N ARG A 251 -34.66 13.46 0.93
CA ARG A 251 -35.26 13.65 2.26
C ARG A 251 -36.74 13.29 2.09
N PRO A 252 -37.34 12.47 2.97
CA PRO A 252 -38.78 12.31 2.95
C PRO A 252 -39.37 13.70 3.15
N GLU A 253 -39.80 14.34 2.06
CA GLU A 253 -40.67 15.49 2.13
C GLU A 253 -41.87 15.02 2.92
N ALA A 254 -42.09 15.68 4.04
CA ALA A 254 -43.18 15.43 4.93
C ALA A 254 -44.49 15.46 4.14
N SER A 255 -44.98 14.29 3.74
CA SER A 255 -46.38 14.12 3.42
C SER A 255 -47.13 14.20 4.76
N ALA A 256 -47.45 15.43 5.15
CA ALA A 256 -48.39 15.72 6.21
C ALA A 256 -48.99 17.11 5.97
N ALA A 257 -50.14 17.08 5.31
CA ALA A 257 -51.29 17.93 5.62
C ALA A 257 -51.05 19.45 5.64
N ASN A 258 -51.31 20.10 4.50
CA ASN A 258 -52.07 21.34 4.57
C ASN A 258 -53.26 21.22 3.62
N SER A 259 -54.38 20.80 4.22
CA SER A 259 -55.72 20.89 3.67
C SER A 259 -55.95 22.28 3.07
N ALA A 260 -56.39 22.29 1.82
CA ALA A 260 -57.02 23.44 1.22
C ALA A 260 -58.26 23.83 2.04
N ASP A 261 -58.27 25.05 2.58
CA ASP A 261 -59.49 25.70 3.05
C ASP A 261 -59.64 27.05 2.32
N PRO A 262 -60.54 27.17 1.33
CA PRO A 262 -60.73 28.38 0.56
C PRO A 262 -61.91 29.22 1.09
N HIS A 263 -61.97 29.56 2.39
CA HIS A 263 -62.95 30.54 2.87
C HIS A 263 -62.43 31.44 4.00
N ARG A 264 -61.93 32.63 3.64
CA ARG A 264 -61.89 33.79 4.55
C ARG A 264 -62.58 34.99 3.90
N PRO A 265 -63.72 35.47 4.43
CA PRO A 265 -64.26 36.77 4.04
C PRO A 265 -63.50 37.89 4.75
N SER A 266 -63.14 38.91 3.98
CA SER A 266 -62.61 40.18 4.44
C SER A 266 -63.71 41.08 5.01
N TRP A 267 -63.61 41.52 6.26
CA TRP A 267 -64.33 42.70 6.74
C TRP A 267 -63.47 43.54 7.69
N ARG A 268 -63.29 44.80 7.28
CA ARG A 268 -62.82 45.93 8.10
C ARG A 268 -63.95 46.31 9.07
N ALA A 269 -63.61 46.78 10.28
CA ALA A 269 -64.02 48.09 10.79
C ALA A 269 -63.63 48.35 12.26
N SER A 270 -63.12 49.56 12.49
CA SER A 270 -63.48 50.48 13.60
C SER A 270 -63.06 50.18 15.05
N ALA A 271 -61.99 50.88 15.45
CA ALA A 271 -61.94 51.85 16.55
C ALA A 271 -62.72 51.61 17.87
N SER A 272 -62.00 51.60 18.99
CA SER A 272 -62.12 52.58 20.10
C SER A 272 -61.23 52.11 21.28
N ARG A 273 -60.22 52.91 21.67
CA ARG A 273 -60.25 53.81 22.83
C ARG A 273 -60.42 53.07 24.16
N THR A 274 -59.36 52.94 24.96
CA THR A 274 -59.31 53.61 26.28
C THR A 274 -57.98 53.41 27.01
N ARG A 275 -57.59 54.52 27.61
CA ARG A 275 -56.45 54.86 28.48
C ARG A 275 -56.66 54.35 29.91
N LYS A 276 -55.57 54.07 30.64
CA LYS A 276 -55.30 54.13 32.10
C LYS A 276 -54.38 52.95 32.45
N ARG A 277 -53.31 53.06 33.23
CA ARG A 277 -52.69 54.15 33.98
C ARG A 277 -51.24 53.73 34.22
#